data_AF-A0A1H5ZBZ9-F1
#
_entry.id   AF-A0A1H5ZBZ9-F1
#
_cell.length_a   1.000
_cell.length_b   1.000
_cell.length_c   1.000
_cell.angle_alpha   90.00
_cell.angle_beta   90.00
_cell.angle_gamma   90.00
#
_symmetry.space_group_name_H-M   'P 1'
#
loop_
_entity.id
_entity.type
_entity.pdbx_description
1 polymer ?
#
loop_
_entity_poly.entity_id
_entity_poly.type
_entity_poly.pdbx_seq_one_letter_code
_entity_poly.pdbx_strand_id
1 'polypeptide(L)'
;MDSKLFDATVMFVSFLLVIASYLLVVWKDRSWINWATPTIILSIGAKYVFQGFYLWMSTDPGGSSYAYAYCYATYALSFLVGSLVYAYVKPLKLRDAEVSEDFSHLPWLLLLIGFLLYLPILIQFHQYLAEPRRIYELTRTGYGLPFYGSTTFVSLAFVVFLFRKDKSVKSTAAFFSLCMLLAYWHGSKGQIITYALIWMMHRVYVRGIPVRILAASAMAVSIAVLLIGSFALFSSAGDIADTLVSVSDYADYVRNAMLVIDDPHGRIYYGRLMLENEFYSRVPRAILPDKPKDFGPFLLAKIYNPASYRLDEGTGAFDLGVTYADFGPCALLAVCAYSALAAFLMSTLAWKLRRGAGPGVFIAFLYLAGVGIIPISGPFYLPESILLGVIVTWLARFRLLRRIGMRSNR
;
A
#
# COMPACT_ATOMS: atom_id res chain seq x y z
N MET A 1 36.75 -5.44 -10.31
CA MET A 1 35.45 -5.15 -10.93
C MET A 1 34.97 -3.86 -10.29
N ASP A 2 34.63 -2.83 -11.06
CA ASP A 2 34.13 -1.56 -10.48
C ASP A 2 32.92 -1.83 -9.60
N SER A 3 32.91 -1.33 -8.37
CA SER A 3 31.83 -1.54 -7.40
C SER A 3 30.47 -1.13 -7.98
N LYS A 4 30.42 -0.02 -8.73
CA LYS A 4 29.22 0.42 -9.45
C LYS A 4 28.72 -0.59 -10.48
N LEU A 5 29.62 -1.24 -11.22
CA LEU A 5 29.25 -2.26 -12.20
C LEU A 5 28.68 -3.49 -11.50
N PHE A 6 29.26 -3.87 -10.36
CA PHE A 6 28.72 -4.95 -9.52
C PHE A 6 27.31 -4.62 -9.03
N ASP A 7 27.12 -3.45 -8.41
CA ASP A 7 25.84 -3.02 -7.84
C ASP A 7 24.74 -2.92 -8.91
N ALA A 8 25.06 -2.31 -10.08
CA ALA A 8 24.15 -2.25 -11.21
C ALA A 8 23.78 -3.64 -11.75
N THR A 9 24.75 -4.56 -11.81
CA THR A 9 24.52 -5.95 -12.25
C THR A 9 23.60 -6.69 -11.28
N VAL A 10 23.84 -6.57 -9.97
CA VAL A 10 23.02 -7.17 -8.92
C VAL A 10 21.57 -6.66 -9.00
N MET A 11 21.38 -5.35 -9.09
CA MET A 11 20.05 -4.74 -9.23
C MET A 11 19.35 -5.23 -10.49
N PHE A 12 20.07 -5.28 -11.62
CA PHE A 12 19.50 -5.73 -12.90
C PHE A 12 19.10 -7.21 -12.86
N VAL A 13 19.94 -8.09 -12.31
CA VAL A 13 19.60 -9.52 -12.14
C VAL A 13 18.39 -9.69 -11.23
N SER A 14 18.34 -8.95 -10.11
CA SER A 14 17.18 -8.93 -9.21
C SER A 14 15.92 -8.48 -9.93
N PHE A 15 16.01 -7.43 -10.75
CA PHE A 15 14.89 -6.94 -11.55
C PHE A 15 14.37 -8.01 -12.52
N LEU A 16 15.27 -8.66 -13.27
CA LEU A 16 14.91 -9.74 -14.18
C LEU A 16 14.22 -10.90 -13.44
N LEU A 17 14.69 -11.28 -12.25
CA LEU A 17 14.07 -12.33 -11.46
C LEU A 17 12.66 -11.92 -10.98
N VAL A 18 12.47 -10.66 -10.57
CA VAL A 18 11.15 -10.12 -10.20
C VAL A 18 10.20 -10.13 -11.40
N ILE A 19 10.64 -9.70 -12.57
CA ILE A 19 9.82 -9.74 -13.79
C ILE A 19 9.48 -11.18 -14.18
N ALA A 20 10.43 -12.11 -14.17
CA ALA A 20 10.17 -13.52 -14.43
C ALA A 20 9.15 -14.10 -13.44
N SER A 21 9.31 -13.78 -12.15
CA SER A 21 8.38 -14.18 -11.08
C SER A 21 6.98 -13.59 -11.27
N TYR A 22 6.87 -12.38 -11.80
CA TYR A 22 5.58 -11.77 -12.15
C TYR A 22 4.91 -12.49 -13.31
N LEU A 23 5.68 -12.85 -14.35
CA LEU A 23 5.18 -13.58 -15.51
C LEU A 23 4.60 -14.95 -15.11
N LEU A 24 5.17 -15.62 -14.09
CA LEU A 24 4.59 -16.83 -13.52
C LEU A 24 3.15 -16.61 -13.01
N VAL A 25 2.91 -15.47 -12.33
CA VAL A 25 1.57 -15.10 -11.84
C VAL A 25 0.65 -14.73 -13.01
N VAL A 26 1.16 -14.01 -14.01
CA VAL A 26 0.41 -13.67 -15.24
C VAL A 26 -0.05 -14.94 -15.96
N TRP A 27 0.80 -15.96 -16.05
CA TRP A 27 0.42 -17.25 -16.66
C TRP A 27 -0.63 -17.98 -15.84
N LYS A 28 -0.49 -18.02 -14.51
CA LYS A 28 -1.47 -18.66 -13.62
C LYS A 28 -2.85 -18.01 -13.71
N ASP A 29 -2.90 -16.68 -13.70
CA ASP A 29 -4.16 -15.91 -13.68
C ASP A 29 -4.67 -15.53 -15.07
N ARG A 30 -3.89 -15.80 -16.13
CA ARG A 30 -4.16 -15.43 -17.52
C ARG A 30 -4.48 -13.93 -17.69
N SER A 31 -3.86 -13.10 -16.86
CA SER A 31 -4.10 -11.66 -16.79
C SER A 31 -2.81 -10.92 -16.47
N TRP A 32 -2.53 -9.86 -17.23
CA TRP A 32 -1.38 -8.97 -17.02
C TRP A 32 -1.55 -8.06 -15.81
N ILE A 33 -2.75 -8.03 -15.23
CA ILE A 33 -3.03 -7.46 -13.92
C ILE A 33 -3.42 -8.59 -12.99
N ASN A 34 -2.79 -8.66 -11.83
CA ASN A 34 -2.95 -9.70 -10.82
C ASN A 34 -2.61 -9.14 -9.42
N TRP A 35 -2.69 -9.97 -8.38
CA TRP A 35 -2.48 -9.57 -6.99
C TRP A 35 -1.10 -8.94 -6.73
N ALA A 36 -0.09 -9.27 -7.54
CA ALA A 36 1.26 -8.72 -7.39
C ALA A 36 1.42 -7.37 -8.12
N THR A 37 0.48 -6.97 -8.96
CA THR A 37 0.52 -5.69 -9.69
C THR A 37 0.66 -4.47 -8.78
N PRO A 38 -0.08 -4.34 -7.66
CA PRO A 38 0.10 -3.20 -6.76
C PRO A 38 1.51 -3.13 -6.17
N THR A 39 2.03 -4.24 -5.67
CA THR A 39 3.40 -4.32 -5.15
C THR A 39 4.41 -3.94 -6.22
N ILE A 40 4.24 -4.40 -7.47
CA ILE A 40 5.12 -4.04 -8.58
C ILE A 40 5.08 -2.55 -8.90
N ILE A 41 3.90 -1.95 -9.03
CA ILE A 41 3.77 -0.53 -9.36
C ILE A 41 4.46 0.32 -8.29
N LEU A 42 4.27 -0.02 -7.02
CA LEU A 42 4.84 0.72 -5.89
C LEU A 42 6.34 0.46 -5.72
N SER A 43 6.79 -0.78 -5.91
CA SER A 43 8.18 -1.19 -5.61
C SER A 43 9.13 -1.01 -6.76
N ILE A 44 8.72 -1.20 -8.03
CA ILE A 44 9.62 -1.07 -9.18
C ILE A 44 10.13 0.37 -9.31
N GLY A 45 9.23 1.35 -9.15
CA GLY A 45 9.61 2.77 -9.18
C GLY A 45 10.67 3.09 -8.13
N ALA A 46 10.35 2.84 -6.86
CA ALA A 46 11.23 3.21 -5.74
C ALA A 46 12.52 2.39 -5.66
N LYS A 47 12.47 1.06 -5.87
CA LYS A 47 13.59 0.14 -5.61
C LYS A 47 14.48 -0.15 -6.81
N TYR A 48 14.01 0.10 -8.04
CA TYR A 48 14.76 -0.24 -9.25
C TYR A 48 14.96 0.97 -10.16
N VAL A 49 13.88 1.69 -10.51
CA VAL A 49 13.98 2.83 -11.44
C VAL A 49 14.73 3.99 -10.79
N PHE A 50 14.26 4.45 -9.63
CA PHE A 50 14.88 5.60 -8.94
C PHE A 50 16.27 5.26 -8.41
N GLN A 51 16.47 4.04 -7.89
CA GLN A 51 17.78 3.59 -7.45
C GLN A 51 18.77 3.45 -8.62
N GLY A 52 18.30 3.03 -9.81
CA GLY A 52 19.13 2.99 -11.01
C GLY A 52 19.56 4.38 -11.48
N PHE A 53 18.66 5.37 -11.44
CA PHE A 53 19.01 6.76 -11.67
C PHE A 53 20.02 7.28 -10.65
N TYR A 54 19.83 6.94 -9.38
CA TYR A 54 20.77 7.31 -8.32
C TYR A 54 22.17 6.74 -8.55
N LEU A 55 22.32 5.45 -8.88
CA LEU A 55 23.62 4.85 -9.17
C LEU A 55 24.32 5.49 -10.37
N TRP A 56 23.55 5.96 -11.35
CA TRP A 56 24.08 6.64 -12.53
C TRP A 56 24.59 8.05 -12.22
N MET A 57 23.88 8.80 -11.36
CA MET A 57 24.20 10.19 -11.02
C MET A 57 25.16 10.33 -9.84
N SER A 58 25.07 9.45 -8.84
CA SER A 58 25.84 9.52 -7.61
C SER A 58 27.21 8.86 -7.76
N THR A 59 28.23 9.43 -7.11
CA THR A 59 29.55 8.80 -6.95
C THR A 59 29.56 7.73 -5.87
N ASP A 60 28.65 7.83 -4.89
CA ASP A 60 28.49 6.90 -3.77
C ASP A 60 27.23 6.04 -3.97
N PRO A 61 27.34 4.69 -4.02
CA PRO A 61 26.18 3.81 -4.08
C PRO A 61 25.32 3.83 -2.80
N GLY A 62 25.82 4.42 -1.70
CA GLY A 62 25.10 4.62 -0.44
C GLY A 62 25.17 3.43 0.53
N GLY A 63 26.00 2.44 0.23
CA GLY A 63 26.19 1.23 1.04
C GLY A 63 27.29 0.31 0.47
N SER A 64 27.66 -0.72 1.22
CA SER A 64 28.62 -1.73 0.79
C SER A 64 28.02 -2.65 -0.28
N SER A 65 28.87 -3.24 -1.12
CA SER A 65 28.43 -4.25 -2.09
C SER A 65 27.75 -5.46 -1.45
N TYR A 66 28.08 -5.78 -0.19
CA TYR A 66 27.38 -6.82 0.56
C TYR A 66 25.93 -6.41 0.88
N ALA A 67 25.72 -5.22 1.45
CA ALA A 67 24.37 -4.73 1.74
C ALA A 67 23.53 -4.59 0.46
N TYR A 68 24.17 -4.17 -0.64
CA TYR A 68 23.55 -4.13 -1.97
C TYR A 68 23.09 -5.50 -2.44
N ALA A 69 23.99 -6.49 -2.46
CA ALA A 69 23.67 -7.87 -2.80
C ALA A 69 22.57 -8.44 -1.91
N TYR A 70 22.63 -8.18 -0.61
CA TYR A 70 21.68 -8.70 0.37
C TYR A 70 20.26 -8.13 0.17
N CYS A 71 20.12 -6.81 0.01
CA CYS A 71 18.83 -6.17 -0.23
C CYS A 71 18.16 -6.72 -1.49
N TYR A 72 18.88 -6.73 -2.61
CA TYR A 72 18.33 -7.17 -3.89
C TYR A 72 18.09 -8.67 -3.96
N ALA A 73 18.97 -9.49 -3.37
CA ALA A 73 18.68 -10.93 -3.21
C ALA A 73 17.41 -11.16 -2.39
N THR A 74 17.21 -10.41 -1.29
CA THR A 74 16.01 -10.53 -0.45
C THR A 74 14.75 -10.10 -1.20
N TYR A 75 14.77 -8.99 -1.95
CA TYR A 75 13.63 -8.57 -2.76
C TYR A 75 13.28 -9.60 -3.83
N ALA A 76 14.29 -10.10 -4.54
CA ALA A 76 14.11 -11.04 -5.63
C ALA A 76 13.59 -12.39 -5.15
N LEU A 77 14.24 -12.97 -4.12
CA LEU A 77 13.89 -14.27 -3.58
C LEU A 77 12.54 -14.26 -2.87
N SER A 78 12.23 -13.24 -2.08
CA SER A 78 10.92 -13.15 -1.40
C SER A 78 9.76 -13.04 -2.39
N PHE A 79 9.94 -12.27 -3.48
CA PHE A 79 8.95 -12.16 -4.53
C PHE A 79 8.82 -13.46 -5.34
N LEU A 80 9.94 -14.11 -5.69
CA LEU A 80 9.95 -15.42 -6.35
C LEU A 80 9.24 -16.49 -5.51
N VAL A 81 9.57 -16.60 -4.22
CA VAL A 81 8.94 -17.54 -3.29
C VAL A 81 7.44 -17.29 -3.22
N GLY A 82 7.01 -16.04 -3.07
CA GLY A 82 5.60 -15.67 -3.10
C GLY A 82 4.91 -16.08 -4.42
N SER A 83 5.53 -15.78 -5.57
CA SER A 83 5.01 -16.16 -6.89
C SER A 83 4.90 -17.68 -7.06
N LEU A 84 5.91 -18.45 -6.64
CA LEU A 84 5.92 -19.91 -6.72
C LEU A 84 4.82 -20.52 -5.83
N VAL A 85 4.71 -20.05 -4.58
CA VAL A 85 3.66 -20.51 -3.67
C VAL A 85 2.29 -20.18 -4.24
N TYR A 86 2.08 -18.95 -4.68
CA TYR A 86 0.82 -18.55 -5.30
C TYR A 86 0.52 -19.40 -6.53
N ALA A 87 1.50 -19.68 -7.40
CA ALA A 87 1.35 -20.43 -8.66
C ALA A 87 1.05 -21.92 -8.46
N TYR A 88 1.76 -22.58 -7.55
CA TYR A 88 1.77 -24.04 -7.47
C TYR A 88 1.09 -24.63 -6.23
N VAL A 89 1.00 -23.89 -5.12
CA VAL A 89 0.33 -24.41 -3.92
C VAL A 89 -1.18 -24.32 -4.10
N LYS A 90 -1.87 -25.41 -3.78
CA LYS A 90 -3.33 -25.49 -3.92
C LYS A 90 -4.00 -24.60 -2.86
N PRO A 91 -5.02 -23.81 -3.24
CA PRO A 91 -5.75 -22.98 -2.29
C PRO A 91 -6.52 -23.84 -1.29
N LEU A 92 -6.74 -23.32 -0.09
CA LEU A 92 -7.61 -23.97 0.89
C LEU A 92 -9.07 -23.86 0.43
N LYS A 93 -9.71 -25.02 0.30
CA LYS A 93 -11.14 -25.12 -0.03
C LYS A 93 -11.97 -24.92 1.24
N LEU A 94 -12.07 -23.67 1.68
CA LEU A 94 -12.95 -23.30 2.79
C LEU A 94 -14.39 -23.15 2.29
N ARG A 95 -15.37 -23.46 3.16
CA ARG A 95 -16.80 -23.34 2.83
C ARG A 95 -17.13 -21.94 2.30
N ASP A 96 -17.93 -21.91 1.23
CA ASP A 96 -18.45 -20.69 0.64
C ASP A 96 -19.46 -20.09 1.65
N ALA A 97 -19.26 -18.82 2.01
CA ALA A 97 -20.27 -18.07 2.73
C ALA A 97 -21.24 -17.52 1.68
N GLU A 98 -22.51 -17.91 1.72
CA GLU A 98 -23.53 -17.31 0.87
C GLU A 98 -23.60 -15.81 1.14
N VAL A 99 -23.39 -15.01 0.09
CA VAL A 99 -23.56 -13.54 0.14
C VAL A 99 -24.72 -13.18 -0.78
N SER A 100 -25.93 -13.28 -0.24
CA SER A 100 -27.16 -12.74 -0.81
C SER A 100 -27.46 -11.41 -0.13
N GLU A 101 -26.65 -10.39 -0.44
CA GLU A 101 -26.70 -9.11 0.28
C GLU A 101 -27.04 -7.97 -0.66
N ASP A 102 -27.94 -7.10 -0.18
CA ASP A 102 -28.35 -5.87 -0.86
C ASP A 102 -27.46 -4.74 -0.34
N PHE A 103 -26.51 -4.33 -1.16
CA PHE A 103 -25.55 -3.26 -0.87
C PHE A 103 -26.02 -1.87 -1.34
N SER A 104 -27.31 -1.67 -1.61
CA SER A 104 -27.82 -0.46 -2.28
C SER A 104 -27.44 0.86 -1.59
N HIS A 105 -27.57 0.94 -0.27
CA HIS A 105 -27.37 2.18 0.51
C HIS A 105 -26.05 2.22 1.29
N LEU A 106 -25.43 1.07 1.57
CA LEU A 106 -24.24 0.99 2.41
C LEU A 106 -23.04 1.82 1.87
N PRO A 107 -22.73 1.84 0.56
CA PRO A 107 -21.68 2.69 0.02
C PRO A 107 -21.89 4.18 0.31
N TRP A 108 -23.13 4.66 0.20
CA TRP A 108 -23.47 6.06 0.42
C TRP A 108 -23.36 6.43 1.90
N LEU A 109 -23.77 5.53 2.79
CA LEU A 109 -23.62 5.71 4.23
C LEU A 109 -22.14 5.78 4.62
N LEU A 110 -21.30 4.85 4.11
CA LEU A 110 -19.87 4.86 4.37
C LEU A 110 -19.20 6.12 3.81
N LEU A 111 -19.61 6.58 2.61
CA LEU A 111 -19.11 7.81 2.00
C LEU A 111 -19.49 9.04 2.84
N LEU A 112 -20.73 9.09 3.33
CA LEU A 112 -21.21 10.16 4.21
C LEU A 112 -20.44 10.19 5.53
N ILE A 113 -20.22 9.03 6.17
CA ILE A 113 -19.41 8.93 7.39
C ILE A 113 -17.98 9.42 7.11
N GLY A 114 -17.40 9.02 5.99
CA GLY A 114 -16.08 9.50 5.57
C GLY A 114 -16.03 11.03 5.45
N PHE A 115 -16.99 11.63 4.74
CA PHE A 115 -17.11 13.08 4.62
C PHE A 115 -17.28 13.77 5.98
N LEU A 116 -18.15 13.26 6.86
CA LEU A 116 -18.38 13.84 8.19
C LEU A 116 -17.14 13.78 9.08
N LEU A 117 -16.33 12.74 8.97
CA LEU A 117 -15.03 12.66 9.66
C LEU A 117 -14.03 13.69 9.13
N TYR A 118 -14.09 14.02 7.85
CA TYR A 118 -13.20 15.02 7.24
C TYR A 118 -13.68 16.46 7.40
N LEU A 119 -14.98 16.66 7.63
CA LEU A 119 -15.60 17.98 7.72
C LEU A 119 -14.91 18.93 8.73
N PRO A 120 -14.48 18.51 9.94
CA PRO A 120 -13.76 19.40 10.86
C PRO A 120 -12.47 19.98 10.26
N ILE A 121 -11.75 19.17 9.46
CA ILE A 121 -10.53 19.61 8.77
C ILE A 121 -10.89 20.65 7.69
N LEU A 122 -11.96 20.42 6.92
CA LEU A 122 -12.42 21.37 5.90
C LEU A 122 -12.86 22.71 6.50
N ILE A 123 -13.54 22.69 7.66
CA ILE A 123 -13.95 23.92 8.37
C ILE A 123 -12.73 24.69 8.86
N GLN A 124 -11.81 24.00 9.52
CA GLN A 124 -10.63 24.63 10.10
C GLN A 124 -9.68 25.20 9.05
N PHE A 125 -9.48 24.48 7.95
CA PHE A 125 -8.55 24.86 6.88
C PHE A 125 -9.27 25.35 5.62
N HIS A 126 -10.46 25.94 5.77
CA HIS A 126 -11.31 26.38 4.65
C HIS A 126 -10.61 27.35 3.67
N GLN A 127 -9.63 28.11 4.15
CA GLN A 127 -8.83 29.01 3.32
C GLN A 127 -7.90 28.28 2.32
N TYR A 128 -7.61 26.99 2.57
CA TYR A 128 -6.70 26.18 1.75
C TYR A 128 -7.42 25.16 0.86
N LEU A 129 -8.73 25.31 0.62
CA LEU A 129 -9.52 24.33 -0.15
C LEU A 129 -9.03 24.18 -1.61
N ALA A 130 -8.41 25.22 -2.18
CA ALA A 130 -7.77 25.18 -3.50
C ALA A 130 -6.32 24.66 -3.46
N GLU A 131 -5.73 24.56 -2.27
CA GLU A 131 -4.36 24.11 -2.01
C GLU A 131 -4.34 22.89 -1.07
N PRO A 132 -4.94 21.75 -1.47
CA PRO A 132 -5.13 20.60 -0.58
C PRO A 132 -3.82 19.98 -0.07
N ARG A 133 -2.69 20.22 -0.77
CA ARG A 133 -1.37 19.82 -0.27
C ARG A 133 -1.02 20.51 1.04
N ARG A 134 -1.40 21.78 1.20
CA ARG A 134 -1.17 22.53 2.43
C ARG A 134 -2.00 21.98 3.58
N ILE A 135 -3.26 21.60 3.32
CA ILE A 135 -4.12 20.92 4.29
C ILE A 135 -3.47 19.61 4.75
N TYR A 136 -2.96 18.80 3.81
CA TYR A 136 -2.27 17.55 4.14
C TYR A 136 -1.04 17.77 5.04
N GLU A 137 -0.25 18.81 4.78
CA GLU A 137 0.94 19.12 5.60
C GLU A 137 0.57 19.60 7.00
N LEU A 138 -0.46 20.44 7.13
CA LEU A 138 -0.95 20.95 8.40
C LEU A 138 -1.66 19.88 9.25
N THR A 139 -2.17 18.82 8.62
CA THR A 139 -2.88 17.72 9.28
C THR A 139 -1.98 16.57 9.74
N ARG A 140 -0.66 16.65 9.49
CA ARG A 140 0.32 15.63 9.93
C ARG A 140 0.39 15.48 11.46
N THR A 141 -0.01 16.50 12.21
CA THR A 141 -0.08 16.47 13.68
C THR A 141 -1.50 16.77 14.13
N GLY A 142 -2.01 16.04 15.13
CA GLY A 142 -3.34 16.29 15.73
C GLY A 142 -4.57 15.81 14.94
N TYR A 143 -4.52 15.69 13.61
CA TYR A 143 -5.68 15.35 12.76
C TYR A 143 -5.68 13.92 12.20
N GLY A 144 -4.84 13.03 12.73
CA GLY A 144 -4.69 11.67 12.20
C GLY A 144 -6.00 10.86 12.17
N LEU A 145 -6.78 10.89 13.26
CA LEU A 145 -8.05 10.14 13.32
C LEU A 145 -9.07 10.63 12.27
N PRO A 146 -9.43 11.93 12.20
CA PRO A 146 -10.37 12.40 11.18
C PRO A 146 -9.86 12.18 9.75
N PHE A 147 -8.56 12.39 9.50
CA PHE A 147 -7.95 12.23 8.18
C PHE A 147 -7.92 10.76 7.71
N TYR A 148 -7.33 9.87 8.50
CA TYR A 148 -7.18 8.45 8.15
C TYR A 148 -8.51 7.70 8.27
N GLY A 149 -9.35 8.08 9.23
CA GLY A 149 -10.72 7.58 9.35
C GLY A 149 -11.53 7.88 8.10
N SER A 150 -11.57 9.15 7.67
CA SER A 150 -12.24 9.55 6.43
C SER A 150 -11.77 8.71 5.24
N THR A 151 -10.46 8.66 5.02
CA THR A 151 -9.88 7.93 3.88
C THR A 151 -10.26 6.44 3.89
N THR A 152 -10.22 5.82 5.08
CA THR A 152 -10.61 4.41 5.25
C THR A 152 -12.08 4.20 4.89
N PHE A 153 -12.99 5.05 5.40
CA PHE A 153 -14.42 4.96 5.11
C PHE A 153 -14.74 5.20 3.63
N VAL A 154 -14.08 6.15 2.97
CA VAL A 154 -14.26 6.38 1.52
C VAL A 154 -13.74 5.19 0.71
N SER A 155 -12.62 4.59 1.12
CA SER A 155 -12.07 3.40 0.46
C SER A 155 -12.97 2.17 0.63
N LEU A 156 -13.55 1.98 1.82
CA LEU A 156 -14.57 0.97 2.07
C LEU A 156 -15.85 1.23 1.26
N ALA A 157 -16.31 2.48 1.21
CA ALA A 157 -17.45 2.88 0.38
C ALA A 157 -17.20 2.49 -1.08
N PHE A 158 -16.01 2.78 -1.61
CA PHE A 158 -15.62 2.44 -2.97
C PHE A 158 -15.63 0.92 -3.20
N VAL A 159 -15.04 0.14 -2.28
CA VAL A 159 -15.09 -1.33 -2.34
C VAL A 159 -16.54 -1.83 -2.38
N VAL A 160 -17.39 -1.43 -1.43
CA VAL A 160 -18.78 -1.91 -1.36
C VAL A 160 -19.58 -1.48 -2.58
N PHE A 161 -19.33 -0.26 -3.11
CA PHE A 161 -19.96 0.21 -4.34
C PHE A 161 -19.64 -0.69 -5.53
N LEU A 162 -18.44 -1.26 -5.61
CA LEU A 162 -18.06 -2.19 -6.68
C LEU A 162 -18.90 -3.48 -6.67
N PHE A 163 -19.33 -3.95 -5.50
CA PHE A 163 -20.16 -5.15 -5.32
C PHE A 163 -21.68 -4.92 -5.46
N ARG A 164 -22.13 -3.67 -5.55
CA ARG A 164 -23.55 -3.35 -5.78
C ARG A 164 -24.02 -3.88 -7.14
N LYS A 165 -25.18 -4.55 -7.20
CA LYS A 165 -25.76 -5.08 -8.44
C LYS A 165 -26.42 -3.98 -9.28
N ASP A 166 -27.25 -3.16 -8.64
CA ASP A 166 -28.05 -2.15 -9.32
C ASP A 166 -27.30 -0.81 -9.41
N LYS A 167 -26.63 -0.57 -10.53
CA LYS A 167 -25.90 0.68 -10.79
C LYS A 167 -26.49 1.40 -11.98
N SER A 168 -27.11 2.56 -11.75
CA SER A 168 -27.40 3.48 -12.85
C SER A 168 -26.13 4.25 -13.23
N VAL A 169 -26.05 4.67 -14.50
CA VAL A 169 -24.94 5.51 -15.00
C VAL A 169 -24.83 6.79 -14.17
N LYS A 170 -25.97 7.44 -13.89
CA LYS A 170 -26.03 8.65 -13.04
C LYS A 170 -25.50 8.41 -11.62
N SER A 171 -25.95 7.34 -10.97
CA SER A 171 -25.51 7.00 -9.61
C SER A 171 -24.01 6.65 -9.58
N THR A 172 -23.52 5.98 -10.61
CA THR A 172 -22.09 5.66 -10.77
C THR A 172 -21.26 6.92 -10.96
N ALA A 173 -21.64 7.80 -11.89
CA ALA A 173 -20.95 9.06 -12.11
C ALA A 173 -20.90 9.91 -10.83
N ALA A 174 -22.04 10.10 -10.16
CA ALA A 174 -22.11 10.86 -8.91
C ALA A 174 -21.21 10.27 -7.82
N PHE A 175 -21.23 8.94 -7.62
CA PHE A 175 -20.42 8.29 -6.61
C PHE A 175 -18.91 8.47 -6.87
N PHE A 176 -18.48 8.25 -8.12
CA PHE A 176 -17.09 8.42 -8.51
C PHE A 176 -16.65 9.89 -8.39
N SER A 177 -17.47 10.85 -8.81
CA SER A 177 -17.18 12.28 -8.66
C SER A 177 -16.97 12.69 -7.20
N LEU A 178 -17.80 12.19 -6.28
CA LEU A 178 -17.64 12.47 -4.85
C LEU A 178 -16.37 11.82 -4.27
N CYS A 179 -16.04 10.59 -4.67
CA CYS A 179 -14.79 9.95 -4.25
C CYS A 179 -13.57 10.73 -4.74
N MET A 180 -13.60 11.23 -5.99
CA MET A 180 -12.52 12.06 -6.55
C MET A 180 -12.42 13.41 -5.86
N LEU A 181 -13.55 14.06 -5.55
CA LEU A 181 -13.57 15.33 -4.82
C LEU A 181 -12.98 15.18 -3.41
N LEU A 182 -13.35 14.12 -2.69
CA LEU A 182 -12.78 13.82 -1.39
C LEU A 182 -11.28 13.50 -1.48
N ALA A 183 -10.86 12.70 -2.47
CA ALA A 183 -9.44 12.42 -2.69
C ALA A 183 -8.63 13.68 -3.02
N TYR A 184 -9.22 14.60 -3.78
CA TYR A 184 -8.63 15.91 -4.04
C TYR A 184 -8.45 16.68 -2.72
N TRP A 185 -9.48 16.80 -1.89
CA TRP A 185 -9.37 17.53 -0.61
C TRP A 185 -8.49 16.85 0.43
N HIS A 186 -8.33 15.53 0.39
CA HIS A 186 -7.32 14.83 1.19
C HIS A 186 -5.89 15.20 0.78
N GLY A 187 -5.68 15.78 -0.41
CA GLY A 187 -4.35 16.17 -0.90
C GLY A 187 -3.41 14.99 -1.15
N SER A 188 -3.94 13.75 -1.17
CA SER A 188 -3.15 12.52 -1.26
C SER A 188 -3.28 11.88 -2.64
N LYS A 189 -2.25 12.08 -3.47
CA LYS A 189 -2.09 11.44 -4.79
C LYS A 189 -2.18 9.91 -4.68
N GLY A 190 -1.72 9.34 -3.57
CA GLY A 190 -1.77 7.91 -3.28
C GLY A 190 -3.19 7.35 -3.25
N GLN A 191 -4.20 8.11 -2.80
CA GLN A 191 -5.58 7.62 -2.74
C GLN A 191 -6.18 7.36 -4.12
N ILE A 192 -5.87 8.19 -5.11
CA ILE A 192 -6.34 7.99 -6.49
C ILE A 192 -5.77 6.68 -7.05
N ILE A 193 -4.48 6.43 -6.79
CA ILE A 193 -3.80 5.19 -7.16
C ILE A 193 -4.46 4.01 -6.44
N THR A 194 -4.74 4.13 -5.15
CA THR A 194 -5.47 3.11 -4.37
C THR A 194 -6.82 2.77 -5.01
N TYR A 195 -7.63 3.75 -5.40
CA TYR A 195 -8.92 3.47 -6.07
C TYR A 195 -8.75 2.76 -7.42
N ALA A 196 -7.77 3.18 -8.22
CA ALA A 196 -7.44 2.49 -9.47
C ALA A 196 -7.05 1.03 -9.21
N LEU A 197 -6.19 0.77 -8.22
CA LEU A 197 -5.77 -0.58 -7.83
C LEU A 197 -6.94 -1.43 -7.34
N ILE A 198 -7.82 -0.88 -6.49
CA ILE A 198 -9.04 -1.54 -6.03
C ILE A 198 -9.91 -1.95 -7.22
N TRP A 199 -10.16 -1.03 -8.15
CA TRP A 199 -10.96 -1.32 -9.34
C TRP A 199 -10.33 -2.40 -10.23
N MET A 200 -9.02 -2.33 -10.45
CA MET A 200 -8.26 -3.33 -11.22
C MET A 200 -8.34 -4.72 -10.58
N MET A 201 -8.16 -4.83 -9.26
CA MET A 201 -8.25 -6.10 -8.54
C MET A 201 -9.68 -6.66 -8.58
N HIS A 202 -10.69 -5.81 -8.42
CA HIS A 202 -12.09 -6.22 -8.50
C HIS A 202 -12.42 -6.77 -9.89
N ARG A 203 -11.96 -6.09 -10.95
CA ARG A 203 -12.17 -6.52 -12.34
C ARG A 203 -11.60 -7.92 -12.60
N VAL A 204 -10.40 -8.20 -12.11
CA VAL A 204 -9.72 -9.48 -12.37
C VAL A 204 -10.26 -10.60 -11.48
N TYR A 205 -10.37 -10.39 -10.17
CA TYR A 205 -10.64 -11.47 -9.21
C TYR A 205 -12.12 -11.65 -8.86
N VAL A 206 -12.93 -10.61 -8.96
CA VAL A 206 -14.37 -10.68 -8.66
C VAL A 206 -15.18 -10.87 -9.94
N ARG A 207 -14.91 -10.04 -10.96
CA ARG A 207 -15.61 -10.16 -12.26
C ARG A 207 -15.03 -11.23 -13.19
N GLY A 208 -13.84 -11.75 -12.90
CA GLY A 208 -13.18 -12.74 -13.75
C GLY A 208 -12.78 -12.23 -15.13
N ILE A 209 -12.63 -10.91 -15.30
CA ILE A 209 -12.30 -10.30 -16.60
C ILE A 209 -10.78 -10.10 -16.67
N PRO A 210 -10.05 -10.92 -17.44
CA PRO A 210 -8.61 -10.79 -17.57
C PRO A 210 -8.23 -9.49 -18.30
N VAL A 211 -7.07 -8.94 -17.97
CA VAL A 211 -6.51 -7.76 -18.63
C VAL A 211 -5.40 -8.19 -19.57
N ARG A 212 -5.51 -7.79 -20.84
CA ARG A 212 -4.50 -8.04 -21.88
C ARG A 212 -3.32 -7.08 -21.74
N ILE A 213 -2.17 -7.48 -22.30
CA ILE A 213 -0.92 -6.69 -22.22
C ILE A 213 -1.11 -5.25 -22.68
N LEU A 214 -1.77 -5.02 -23.82
CA LEU A 214 -1.94 -3.68 -24.38
C LEU A 214 -2.70 -2.75 -23.42
N ALA A 215 -3.76 -3.26 -22.78
CA ALA A 215 -4.52 -2.49 -21.81
C ALA A 215 -3.71 -2.27 -20.51
N ALA A 216 -2.94 -3.25 -20.07
CA ALA A 216 -2.04 -3.12 -18.92
C ALA A 216 -0.94 -2.07 -19.18
N SER A 217 -0.30 -2.10 -20.35
CA SER A 217 0.69 -1.12 -20.76
C SER A 217 0.10 0.29 -20.85
N ALA A 218 -1.08 0.44 -21.44
CA ALA A 218 -1.76 1.74 -21.50
C ALA A 218 -2.02 2.30 -20.08
N MET A 219 -2.52 1.47 -19.16
CA MET A 219 -2.72 1.88 -17.77
C MET A 219 -1.41 2.25 -17.07
N ALA A 220 -0.35 1.47 -17.26
CA ALA A 220 0.96 1.75 -16.68
C ALA A 220 1.51 3.10 -17.19
N VAL A 221 1.41 3.37 -18.49
CA VAL A 221 1.80 4.66 -19.09
C VAL A 221 0.95 5.79 -18.53
N SER A 222 -0.37 5.63 -18.42
CA SER A 222 -1.24 6.67 -17.84
C SER A 222 -0.87 6.98 -16.39
N ILE A 223 -0.61 5.96 -15.57
CA ILE A 223 -0.16 6.15 -14.18
C ILE A 223 1.19 6.86 -14.14
N ALA A 224 2.15 6.45 -14.97
CA ALA A 224 3.46 7.09 -15.05
C ALA A 224 3.37 8.56 -15.46
N VAL A 225 2.58 8.87 -16.50
CA VAL A 225 2.35 10.25 -16.96
C VAL A 225 1.67 11.09 -15.88
N LEU A 226 0.66 10.55 -15.20
CA LEU A 226 -0.01 11.25 -14.09
C LEU A 226 0.96 11.50 -12.93
N LEU A 227 1.79 10.53 -12.58
CA LEU A 227 2.80 10.68 -11.54
C LEU A 227 3.82 11.75 -11.91
N ILE A 228 4.46 11.64 -13.08
CA ILE A 228 5.47 12.58 -13.58
C ILE A 228 4.87 13.98 -13.75
N GLY A 229 3.70 14.09 -14.38
CA GLY A 229 3.00 15.37 -14.54
C GLY A 229 2.63 15.99 -13.20
N SER A 230 2.19 15.19 -12.24
CA SER A 230 1.97 15.68 -10.87
C SER A 230 3.27 16.02 -10.13
N PHE A 231 4.42 15.45 -10.49
CA PHE A 231 5.69 15.86 -9.92
C PHE A 231 6.09 17.20 -10.50
N ALA A 232 6.13 17.33 -11.83
CA ALA A 232 6.48 18.55 -12.54
C ALA A 232 5.58 19.75 -12.18
N LEU A 233 4.27 19.54 -12.00
CA LEU A 233 3.32 20.61 -11.64
C LEU A 233 3.43 21.06 -10.18
N PHE A 234 3.94 20.21 -9.29
CA PHE A 234 3.97 20.48 -7.85
C PHE A 234 5.38 20.61 -7.27
N SER A 235 6.43 20.32 -8.04
CA SER A 235 7.80 20.63 -7.66
C SER A 235 8.08 22.10 -7.91
N SER A 236 8.60 22.80 -6.90
CA SER A 236 9.18 24.14 -7.06
C SER A 236 10.51 24.13 -7.85
N ALA A 237 10.90 22.98 -8.40
CA ALA A 237 12.13 22.81 -9.17
C ALA A 237 11.97 23.48 -10.54
N GLY A 238 12.74 24.55 -10.76
CA GLY A 238 12.77 25.28 -12.03
C GLY A 238 13.47 24.51 -13.16
N ASP A 239 14.16 23.40 -12.86
CA ASP A 239 14.93 22.59 -13.81
C ASP A 239 14.56 21.08 -13.72
N ILE A 240 14.65 20.41 -14.86
CA ILE A 240 14.48 18.96 -15.03
C ILE A 240 15.56 18.20 -14.23
N ALA A 241 16.78 18.74 -14.14
CA ALA A 241 17.86 18.14 -13.36
C ALA A 241 17.51 18.09 -11.85
N ASP A 242 17.02 19.19 -11.28
CA ASP A 242 16.58 19.26 -9.88
C ASP A 242 15.37 18.36 -9.62
N THR A 243 14.46 18.25 -10.60
CA THR A 243 13.33 17.31 -10.54
C THR A 243 13.81 15.87 -10.50
N LEU A 244 14.83 15.51 -11.29
CA LEU A 244 15.42 14.16 -11.32
C LEU A 244 16.16 13.83 -10.03
N VAL A 245 16.92 14.78 -9.45
CA VAL A 245 17.58 14.62 -8.15
C VAL A 245 16.53 14.43 -7.05
N SER A 246 15.50 15.29 -7.00
CA SER A 246 14.42 15.18 -6.03
C SER A 246 13.64 13.86 -6.16
N VAL A 247 13.48 13.32 -7.37
CA VAL A 247 12.89 11.99 -7.60
C VAL A 247 13.84 10.87 -7.13
N SER A 248 15.16 11.04 -7.27
CA SER A 248 16.15 10.07 -6.79
C SER A 248 16.26 10.00 -5.26
N ASP A 249 15.87 11.06 -4.55
CA ASP A 249 15.74 11.06 -3.09
C ASP A 249 14.62 10.10 -2.63
N TYR A 250 13.60 9.86 -3.47
CA TYR A 250 12.60 8.83 -3.17
C TYR A 250 13.14 7.38 -3.23
N ALA A 251 14.40 7.17 -3.65
CA ALA A 251 15.08 5.87 -3.55
C ALA A 251 15.72 5.61 -2.17
N ASP A 252 15.60 6.54 -1.21
CA ASP A 252 16.16 6.44 0.14
C ASP A 252 15.80 5.14 0.89
N TYR A 253 14.71 4.45 0.51
CA TYR A 253 14.31 3.18 1.12
C TYR A 253 15.42 2.12 1.13
N VAL A 254 16.10 1.96 -0.01
CA VAL A 254 17.12 0.92 -0.18
C VAL A 254 18.41 1.33 0.55
N ARG A 255 18.77 2.61 0.46
CA ARG A 255 19.96 3.18 1.12
C ARG A 255 19.82 3.18 2.64
N ASN A 256 18.66 3.57 3.17
CA ASN A 256 18.40 3.51 4.60
C ASN A 256 18.46 2.06 5.12
N ALA A 257 18.02 1.08 4.32
CA ALA A 257 18.21 -0.32 4.69
C ALA A 257 19.69 -0.72 4.75
N MET A 258 20.50 -0.25 3.79
CA MET A 258 21.95 -0.50 3.76
C MET A 258 22.68 0.09 4.97
N LEU A 259 22.31 1.29 5.42
CA LEU A 259 22.87 1.89 6.64
C LEU A 259 22.76 0.96 7.85
N VAL A 260 21.65 0.23 7.97
CA VAL A 260 21.43 -0.72 9.06
C VAL A 260 22.21 -2.01 8.86
N ILE A 261 22.33 -2.47 7.60
CA ILE A 261 23.04 -3.72 7.26
C ILE A 261 24.55 -3.58 7.44
N ASP A 262 25.07 -2.41 7.08
CA ASP A 262 26.50 -2.11 7.12
C ASP A 262 27.00 -1.66 8.49
N ASP A 263 26.12 -1.40 9.46
CA ASP A 263 26.54 -0.99 10.81
C ASP A 263 27.30 -2.13 11.52
N PRO A 264 28.63 -2.02 11.69
CA PRO A 264 29.43 -3.06 12.36
C PRO A 264 29.13 -3.15 13.87
N HIS A 265 28.46 -2.13 14.42
CA HIS A 265 28.05 -2.06 15.82
C HIS A 265 26.53 -2.27 15.98
N GLY A 266 25.84 -2.64 14.89
CA GLY A 266 24.41 -2.88 14.86
C GLY A 266 24.03 -3.99 15.83
N ARG A 267 23.01 -3.74 16.65
CA ARG A 267 22.45 -4.75 17.56
C ARG A 267 21.33 -5.51 16.85
N ILE A 268 21.29 -6.83 17.07
CA ILE A 268 20.16 -7.66 16.65
C ILE A 268 19.09 -7.62 17.75
N TYR A 269 17.86 -7.29 17.38
CA TYR A 269 16.75 -7.05 18.31
C TYR A 269 15.79 -8.23 18.47
N TYR A 270 16.00 -9.34 17.74
CA TYR A 270 15.29 -10.62 17.87
C TYR A 270 13.76 -10.52 17.76
N GLY A 271 13.26 -9.68 16.85
CA GLY A 271 11.81 -9.47 16.62
C GLY A 271 11.17 -8.45 17.56
N ARG A 272 11.94 -7.86 18.48
CA ARG A 272 11.46 -6.82 19.40
C ARG A 272 10.96 -5.60 18.63
N LEU A 273 11.66 -5.14 17.58
CA LEU A 273 11.25 -3.92 16.87
C LEU A 273 9.90 -4.13 16.17
N MET A 274 9.70 -5.28 15.53
CA MET A 274 8.41 -5.66 14.96
C MET A 274 7.30 -5.71 16.04
N LEU A 275 7.52 -6.41 17.15
CA LEU A 275 6.52 -6.53 18.22
C LEU A 275 6.16 -5.17 18.85
N GLU A 276 7.17 -4.35 19.12
CA GLU A 276 6.98 -3.01 19.63
C GLU A 276 6.22 -2.12 18.65
N ASN A 277 6.55 -2.21 17.36
CA ASN A 277 5.82 -1.50 16.31
C ASN A 277 4.36 -1.93 16.28
N GLU A 278 4.04 -3.22 16.42
CA GLU A 278 2.65 -3.67 16.44
C GLU A 278 1.91 -3.21 17.70
N PHE A 279 2.53 -3.26 18.87
CA PHE A 279 1.87 -2.92 20.12
C PHE A 279 1.73 -1.40 20.32
N TYR A 280 2.83 -0.66 20.30
CA TYR A 280 2.85 0.75 20.68
C TYR A 280 2.22 1.67 19.64
N SER A 281 2.17 1.26 18.36
CA SER A 281 1.46 2.02 17.34
C SER A 281 -0.06 2.05 17.57
N ARG A 282 -0.62 0.96 18.10
CA ARG A 282 -2.07 0.78 18.32
C ARG A 282 -2.57 1.46 19.57
N VAL A 283 -1.72 1.62 20.58
CA VAL A 283 -2.10 2.21 21.88
C VAL A 283 -1.94 3.73 21.81
N PRO A 284 -3.02 4.53 21.86
CA PRO A 284 -2.92 5.98 21.91
C PRO A 284 -2.18 6.46 23.16
N ARG A 285 -1.45 7.59 23.07
CA ARG A 285 -0.77 8.19 24.23
C ARG A 285 -1.72 8.61 25.35
N ALA A 286 -3.00 8.84 25.05
CA ALA A 286 -4.01 9.09 26.07
C ALA A 286 -4.29 7.87 26.97
N ILE A 287 -4.10 6.64 26.44
CA ILE A 287 -4.27 5.39 27.18
C ILE A 287 -2.96 4.97 27.85
N LEU A 288 -1.82 5.22 27.20
CA LEU A 288 -0.48 4.96 27.73
C LEU A 288 0.37 6.24 27.65
N PRO A 289 0.31 7.12 28.67
CA PRO A 289 1.04 8.39 28.69
C PRO A 289 2.56 8.20 28.54
N ASP A 290 3.11 7.21 29.25
CA ASP A 290 4.55 6.91 29.29
C ASP A 290 5.03 6.08 28.08
N LYS A 291 4.23 6.02 27.00
CA LYS A 291 4.59 5.28 25.80
C LYS A 291 5.93 5.78 25.24
N PRO A 292 6.92 4.91 24.96
CA PRO A 292 8.18 5.33 24.36
C PRO A 292 7.93 6.06 23.03
N LYS A 293 8.81 7.00 22.66
CA LYS A 293 8.80 7.64 21.33
C LYS A 293 9.63 6.84 20.32
N ASP A 294 10.60 6.08 20.79
CA ASP A 294 11.62 5.33 20.04
C ASP A 294 11.31 3.84 20.04
N PHE A 295 10.15 3.45 19.51
CA PHE A 295 9.78 2.05 19.35
C PHE A 295 9.81 1.62 17.89
N GLY A 296 10.12 0.35 17.63
CA GLY A 296 10.14 -0.18 16.26
C GLY A 296 11.07 0.60 15.32
N PRO A 297 10.62 1.00 14.11
CA PRO A 297 11.43 1.78 13.17
C PRO A 297 11.89 3.14 13.73
N PHE A 298 11.19 3.72 14.70
CA PHE A 298 11.59 4.99 15.32
C PHE A 298 12.87 4.87 16.15
N LEU A 299 13.18 3.67 16.65
CA LEU A 299 14.48 3.44 17.29
C LEU A 299 15.62 3.54 16.28
N LEU A 300 15.45 2.97 15.09
CA LEU A 300 16.44 3.09 14.02
C LEU A 300 16.57 4.53 13.53
N ALA A 301 15.46 5.26 13.43
CA ALA A 301 15.49 6.69 13.12
C ALA A 301 16.30 7.48 14.16
N LYS A 302 16.12 7.20 15.45
CA LYS A 302 16.90 7.84 16.53
C LYS A 302 18.41 7.55 16.41
N ILE A 303 18.79 6.36 15.94
CA ILE A 303 20.20 5.95 15.78
C ILE A 303 20.81 6.56 14.52
N TYR A 304 20.18 6.37 13.37
CA TYR A 304 20.77 6.68 12.05
C TYR A 304 20.33 8.04 11.48
N ASN A 305 19.22 8.61 11.94
CA ASN A 305 18.80 9.98 11.58
C ASN A 305 18.28 10.76 12.83
N PRO A 306 19.18 11.07 13.78
CA PRO A 306 18.79 11.70 15.04
C PRO A 306 18.25 13.11 14.88
N ALA A 307 18.58 13.81 13.79
CA ALA A 307 18.10 15.16 13.52
C ALA A 307 16.60 15.15 13.19
N SER A 308 16.17 14.38 12.18
CA SER A 308 14.75 14.27 11.82
C SER A 308 13.92 13.62 12.94
N TYR A 309 14.50 12.70 13.70
CA TYR A 309 13.84 12.12 14.87
C TYR A 309 13.54 13.18 15.95
N ARG A 310 14.48 14.09 16.24
CA ARG A 310 14.27 15.17 17.22
C ARG A 310 13.23 16.21 16.77
N LEU A 311 13.09 16.40 15.46
CA LEU A 311 12.14 17.35 14.88
C LEU A 311 10.73 16.75 14.67
N ASP A 312 10.50 15.49 15.07
CA ASP A 312 9.24 14.76 14.86
C ASP A 312 8.82 14.75 13.36
N GLU A 313 9.78 14.81 12.43
CA GLU A 313 9.56 14.86 10.97
C GLU A 313 9.19 13.50 10.35
N GLY A 314 9.19 12.44 11.18
CA GLY A 314 8.94 11.06 10.79
C GLY A 314 10.23 10.22 10.77
N THR A 315 10.08 8.90 10.63
CA THR A 315 11.22 8.00 10.44
C THR A 315 11.65 8.00 8.98
N GLY A 316 12.96 8.02 8.73
CA GLY A 316 13.48 7.52 7.45
C GLY A 316 12.88 6.14 7.16
N ALA A 317 12.52 5.87 5.92
CA ALA A 317 11.90 4.61 5.58
C ALA A 317 12.99 3.53 5.48
N PHE A 318 13.23 2.79 6.57
CA PHE A 318 14.30 1.79 6.64
C PHE A 318 14.01 0.48 5.90
N ASP A 319 12.80 0.28 5.36
CA ASP A 319 12.39 -0.90 4.57
C ASP A 319 12.93 -2.24 5.14
N LEU A 320 13.77 -2.98 4.40
CA LEU A 320 14.39 -4.23 4.86
C LEU A 320 15.28 -4.06 6.09
N GLY A 321 15.84 -2.87 6.30
CA GLY A 321 16.67 -2.54 7.46
C GLY A 321 15.95 -2.77 8.78
N VAL A 322 14.62 -2.57 8.85
CA VAL A 322 13.86 -2.89 10.07
C VAL A 322 13.89 -4.39 10.36
N THR A 323 13.67 -5.21 9.33
CA THR A 323 13.65 -6.68 9.50
C THR A 323 15.06 -7.22 9.71
N TYR A 324 16.07 -6.60 9.09
CA TYR A 324 17.48 -6.91 9.32
C TYR A 324 17.93 -6.53 10.73
N ALA A 325 17.50 -5.40 11.28
CA ALA A 325 17.78 -5.06 12.67
C ALA A 325 17.20 -6.10 13.63
N ASP A 326 16.05 -6.70 13.32
CA ASP A 326 15.47 -7.75 14.16
C ASP A 326 16.14 -9.12 13.99
N PHE A 327 16.50 -9.53 12.78
CA PHE A 327 16.93 -10.91 12.51
C PHE A 327 18.33 -11.06 11.90
N GLY A 328 19.04 -9.96 11.69
CA GLY A 328 20.32 -9.91 10.97
C GLY A 328 20.21 -10.56 9.59
N PRO A 329 21.22 -11.34 9.17
CA PRO A 329 21.20 -12.10 7.91
C PRO A 329 20.04 -13.10 7.77
N CYS A 330 19.38 -13.50 8.88
CA CYS A 330 18.20 -14.37 8.83
C CYS A 330 16.94 -13.61 8.39
N ALA A 331 16.99 -12.28 8.25
CA ALA A 331 15.86 -11.50 7.73
C ALA A 331 15.42 -11.97 6.35
N LEU A 332 16.34 -12.43 5.50
CA LEU A 332 16.00 -13.02 4.20
C LEU A 332 15.03 -14.19 4.35
N LEU A 333 15.29 -15.11 5.28
CA LEU A 333 14.42 -16.26 5.55
C LEU A 333 13.07 -15.80 6.11
N ALA A 334 13.07 -14.84 7.04
CA ALA A 334 11.85 -14.28 7.62
C ALA A 334 10.95 -13.63 6.55
N VAL A 335 11.52 -12.81 5.66
CA VAL A 335 10.79 -12.16 4.57
C VAL A 335 10.27 -13.18 3.55
N CYS A 336 11.09 -14.18 3.19
CA CYS A 336 10.64 -15.28 2.31
C CYS A 336 9.49 -16.09 2.93
N ALA A 337 9.55 -16.41 4.23
CA ALA A 337 8.50 -17.12 4.94
C ALA A 337 7.20 -16.30 5.00
N TYR A 338 7.32 -15.00 5.28
CA TYR A 338 6.18 -14.08 5.24
C TYR A 338 5.56 -14.02 3.83
N SER A 339 6.37 -13.85 2.78
CA SER A 339 5.89 -13.83 1.40
C SER A 339 5.23 -15.14 0.98
N ALA A 340 5.74 -16.29 1.42
CA ALA A 340 5.11 -17.59 1.21
C ALA A 340 3.73 -17.66 1.88
N LEU A 341 3.63 -17.26 3.16
CA LEU A 341 2.37 -17.26 3.90
C LEU A 341 1.35 -16.32 3.26
N ALA A 342 1.76 -15.09 2.94
CA ALA A 342 0.91 -14.10 2.28
C ALA A 342 0.38 -14.62 0.93
N ALA A 343 1.25 -15.22 0.11
CA ALA A 343 0.89 -15.80 -1.19
C ALA A 343 -0.05 -17.00 -1.07
N PHE A 344 0.11 -17.83 -0.04
CA PHE A 344 -0.79 -18.95 0.24
C PHE A 344 -2.19 -18.47 0.66
N LEU A 345 -2.27 -17.47 1.53
CA LEU A 345 -3.54 -16.83 1.87
C LEU A 345 -4.15 -16.15 0.64
N MET A 346 -3.32 -15.51 -0.19
CA MET A 346 -3.72 -14.86 -1.43
C MET A 346 -4.35 -15.83 -2.43
N SER A 347 -3.76 -17.00 -2.64
CA SER A 347 -4.32 -18.02 -3.53
C SER A 347 -5.68 -18.52 -3.05
N THR A 348 -5.83 -18.66 -1.73
CA THR A 348 -7.09 -19.05 -1.07
C THR A 348 -8.18 -17.98 -1.25
N LEU A 349 -7.85 -16.71 -1.00
CA LEU A 349 -8.80 -15.59 -1.15
C LEU A 349 -9.16 -15.35 -2.63
N ALA A 350 -8.20 -15.43 -3.54
CA ALA A 350 -8.41 -15.34 -4.99
C ALA A 350 -9.40 -16.41 -5.47
N TRP A 351 -9.22 -17.66 -5.01
CA TRP A 351 -10.11 -18.77 -5.32
C TRP A 351 -11.55 -18.50 -4.85
N LYS A 352 -11.71 -17.96 -3.62
CA LYS A 352 -13.02 -17.59 -3.08
C LYS A 352 -13.69 -16.47 -3.86
N LEU A 353 -12.96 -15.41 -4.21
CA LEU A 353 -13.50 -14.27 -4.94
C LEU A 353 -14.03 -14.67 -6.33
N ARG A 354 -13.30 -15.55 -7.03
CA ARG A 354 -13.74 -16.10 -8.32
C ARG A 354 -15.01 -16.95 -8.23
N ARG A 355 -15.38 -17.41 -7.04
CA ARG A 355 -16.61 -18.17 -6.76
C ARG A 355 -17.75 -17.30 -6.21
N GLY A 356 -17.58 -15.98 -6.19
CA GLY A 356 -18.62 -15.04 -5.78
C GLY A 356 -18.58 -14.65 -4.30
N ALA A 357 -17.43 -14.76 -3.64
CA ALA A 357 -17.27 -14.22 -2.29
C ALA A 357 -17.50 -12.69 -2.25
N GLY A 358 -18.03 -12.19 -1.14
CA GLY A 358 -18.43 -10.80 -0.95
C GLY A 358 -17.28 -9.82 -0.66
N PRO A 359 -17.62 -8.53 -0.39
CA PRO A 359 -16.65 -7.45 -0.19
C PRO A 359 -15.70 -7.68 1.00
N GLY A 360 -16.12 -8.41 2.05
CA GLY A 360 -15.26 -8.70 3.19
C GLY A 360 -14.03 -9.55 2.84
N VAL A 361 -14.20 -10.57 1.99
CA VAL A 361 -13.09 -11.39 1.47
C VAL A 361 -12.20 -10.54 0.57
N PHE A 362 -12.80 -9.62 -0.19
CA PHE A 362 -12.07 -8.73 -1.08
C PHE A 362 -11.22 -7.71 -0.32
N ILE A 363 -11.68 -7.20 0.83
CA ILE A 363 -10.90 -6.33 1.71
C ILE A 363 -9.62 -7.03 2.19
N ALA A 364 -9.73 -8.26 2.68
CA ALA A 364 -8.56 -9.04 3.10
C ALA A 364 -7.61 -9.33 1.92
N PHE A 365 -8.17 -9.61 0.74
CA PHE A 365 -7.41 -9.79 -0.48
C PHE A 365 -6.64 -8.52 -0.87
N LEU A 366 -7.28 -7.34 -0.83
CA LEU A 366 -6.64 -6.07 -1.14
C LEU A 366 -5.47 -5.76 -0.20
N TYR A 367 -5.65 -5.98 1.11
CA TYR A 367 -4.58 -5.77 2.09
C TYR A 367 -3.33 -6.60 1.76
N LEU A 368 -3.50 -7.91 1.55
CA LEU A 368 -2.39 -8.82 1.24
C LEU A 368 -1.80 -8.58 -0.17
N ALA A 369 -2.57 -8.01 -1.09
CA ALA A 369 -2.08 -7.53 -2.39
C ALA A 369 -1.30 -6.20 -2.29
N GLY A 370 -1.15 -5.63 -1.09
CA GLY A 370 -0.45 -4.36 -0.87
C GLY A 370 -1.27 -3.11 -1.17
N VAL A 371 -2.60 -3.23 -1.26
CA VAL A 371 -3.51 -2.09 -1.47
C VAL A 371 -4.02 -1.60 -0.11
N GLY A 372 -3.44 -0.50 0.37
CA GLY A 372 -3.75 0.07 1.68
C GLY A 372 -5.14 0.72 1.75
N ILE A 373 -6.12 0.00 2.32
CA ILE A 373 -7.45 0.57 2.64
C ILE A 373 -7.36 1.46 3.89
N ILE A 374 -6.55 1.06 4.87
CA ILE A 374 -6.16 1.88 6.02
C ILE A 374 -4.83 2.54 5.63
N PRO A 375 -4.79 3.83 5.27
CA PRO A 375 -3.62 4.49 4.71
C PRO A 375 -2.67 4.97 5.82
N ILE A 376 -2.40 4.12 6.81
CA ILE A 376 -1.46 4.38 7.90
C ILE A 376 -0.26 3.47 7.66
N SER A 377 0.95 4.03 7.68
CA SER A 377 2.19 3.26 7.58
C SER A 377 2.63 2.72 8.95
N GLY A 378 3.43 1.65 8.94
CA GLY A 378 4.07 1.09 10.12
C GLY A 378 3.50 -0.28 10.51
N PRO A 379 2.31 -0.38 11.14
CA PRO A 379 1.79 -1.65 11.67
C PRO A 379 1.29 -2.63 10.61
N PHE A 380 1.32 -3.91 10.96
CA PHE A 380 0.70 -5.01 10.23
C PHE A 380 -0.83 -5.01 10.45
N TYR A 381 -1.54 -4.24 9.64
CA TYR A 381 -3.00 -4.09 9.71
C TYR A 381 -3.86 -5.27 9.19
N LEU A 382 -3.33 -6.50 9.15
CA LEU A 382 -4.12 -7.67 8.74
C LEU A 382 -5.32 -7.90 9.68
N PRO A 383 -5.18 -7.88 11.02
CA PRO A 383 -6.30 -8.09 11.92
C PRO A 383 -7.40 -7.04 11.72
N GLU A 384 -7.04 -5.78 11.57
CA GLU A 384 -7.95 -4.66 11.31
C GLU A 384 -8.64 -4.82 9.95
N SER A 385 -7.90 -5.22 8.92
CA SER A 385 -8.47 -5.46 7.59
C SER A 385 -9.49 -6.61 7.61
N ILE A 386 -9.20 -7.70 8.35
CA ILE A 386 -10.14 -8.80 8.55
C ILE A 386 -11.37 -8.32 9.32
N LEU A 387 -11.17 -7.55 10.41
CA LEU A 387 -12.26 -7.00 11.21
C LEU A 387 -13.16 -6.08 10.38
N LEU A 388 -12.58 -5.19 9.58
CA LEU A 388 -13.33 -4.35 8.64
C LEU A 388 -14.11 -5.18 7.64
N GLY A 389 -13.51 -6.26 7.11
CA GLY A 389 -14.20 -7.19 6.22
C GLY A 389 -15.40 -7.87 6.88
N VAL A 390 -15.26 -8.29 8.14
CA VAL A 390 -16.35 -8.86 8.95
C VAL A 390 -17.45 -7.82 9.20
N ILE A 391 -17.09 -6.61 9.62
CA ILE A 391 -18.04 -5.52 9.88
C ILE A 391 -18.82 -5.15 8.62
N VAL A 392 -18.14 -4.98 7.47
CA VAL A 392 -18.80 -4.65 6.20
C VAL A 392 -19.78 -5.76 5.80
N THR A 393 -19.37 -7.01 5.91
CA THR A 393 -20.24 -8.17 5.61
C THR A 393 -21.42 -8.22 6.58
N TRP A 394 -21.21 -7.94 7.87
CA TRP A 394 -22.27 -7.91 8.87
C TRP A 394 -23.28 -6.77 8.63
N LEU A 395 -22.80 -5.55 8.34
CA LEU A 395 -23.63 -4.39 8.06
C LEU A 395 -24.50 -4.60 6.82
N ALA A 396 -23.96 -5.26 5.79
CA ALA A 396 -24.70 -5.58 4.58
C ALA A 396 -25.79 -6.66 4.76
N ARG A 397 -25.73 -7.46 5.83
CA ARG A 397 -26.81 -8.38 6.24
C ARG A 397 -27.91 -7.71 7.03
N PHE A 398 -27.68 -6.51 7.55
CA PHE A 398 -28.59 -5.89 8.50
C PHE A 398 -29.87 -5.35 7.80
N ARG A 399 -31.03 -5.92 8.16
CA ARG A 399 -32.34 -5.68 7.51
C ARG A 399 -32.83 -4.23 7.56
N LEU A 400 -32.26 -3.37 8.39
CA LEU A 400 -32.71 -1.98 8.55
C LEU A 400 -32.47 -1.15 7.28
N LEU A 401 -31.37 -1.40 6.57
CA LEU A 401 -31.06 -0.74 5.28
C LEU A 401 -32.05 -1.13 4.17
N ARG A 402 -32.64 -2.34 4.22
CA ARG A 402 -33.68 -2.79 3.27
C ARG A 402 -34.99 -2.03 3.43
N ARG A 403 -35.34 -1.57 4.65
CA ARG A 403 -36.62 -0.89 4.91
C ARG A 403 -36.64 0.57 4.45
N ILE A 404 -35.48 1.22 4.36
CA ILE A 404 -35.37 2.61 3.90
C ILE A 404 -35.66 2.72 2.39
N GLY A 405 -35.36 1.67 1.60
CA GLY A 405 -35.65 1.62 0.17
C GLY A 405 -37.10 1.27 -0.21
N MET A 406 -37.91 0.72 0.71
CA MET A 406 -39.27 0.27 0.41
C MET A 406 -40.37 1.33 0.56
N ARG A 407 -40.03 2.59 0.87
CA ARG A 407 -41.03 3.69 0.95
C ARG A 407 -41.06 4.62 -0.26
N SER A 408 -40.22 4.43 -1.28
CA SER A 408 -40.12 5.35 -2.44
C SER A 408 -40.87 4.91 -3.71
N ASN A 409 -41.63 3.80 -3.69
CA ASN A 409 -42.43 3.33 -4.82
C ASN A 409 -43.87 2.99 -4.39
N ARG A 410 -44.57 3.99 -3.85
CA ARG A 410 -46.04 4.00 -3.85
C ARG A 410 -46.52 5.38 -4.26
#